data_AF-A0A9E6MS00-F1
#
_entry.id   AF-A0A9E6MS00-F1
#
_cell.length_a   1.000
_cell.length_b   1.000
_cell.length_c   1.000
_cell.angle_alpha   90.00
_cell.angle_beta   90.00
_cell.angle_gamma   90.00
#
_symmetry.space_group_name_H-M   'P 1'
#
loop_
_entity.id
_entity.type
_entity.pdbx_description
1 polymer ?
#
loop_
_entity_poly.entity_id
_entity_poly.type
_entity_poly.pdbx_seq_one_letter_code
_entity_poly.pdbx_strand_id
1 'polypeptide(L)'
;MAAPELYWFDNFDEPLGMIVPASSLVHAEVVKGDDRIEFDCMAELGKGDRIVWRDAQDGCWREHVVLSTKRSMGGVVHVVAEGAIFELRGDYCENVLVRDAWISEAMGNVLSTTRWAFAGGNAGGLETAWFYHKSVLEAIRIAEEKWGLESYATVTVDGRRVAARTIGFVRTLGANRGARFTYSKNMTSCTKTVLEDDVCTALYGWGSGSIVFDDDGYWTGGYTNRLSFASVNDGVPWVGSESARELYGRWNAGRTEKVHRFGEVVFADCEDANDLYRLTVRELGYRTSPQVTYEVDARHFEGSVPVMLGDTVAVIDTSGEREQRFNARVLKRVRTFGSSVSVSVQLETLKQATRDKSKGALIARAADVVTDAETDGRTEEEITQSAVQAYLAQFDLGEEEF
;
A
#
# COMPACT_ATOMS: atom_id res chain seq x y z
N MET A 1 5.94 23.98 14.69
CA MET A 1 4.49 23.75 14.69
C MET A 1 4.09 23.40 16.13
N ALA A 2 2.96 23.91 16.62
CA ALA A 2 2.47 23.59 17.96
C ALA A 2 1.63 22.30 17.94
N ALA A 3 1.34 21.71 19.11
CA ALA A 3 0.36 20.64 19.21
C ALA A 3 -1.02 21.13 18.76
N PRO A 4 -1.81 20.30 18.06
CA PRO A 4 -3.13 20.69 17.60
C PRO A 4 -4.10 20.88 18.77
N GLU A 5 -5.07 21.76 18.60
CA GLU A 5 -6.22 21.85 19.50
C GLU A 5 -7.15 20.66 19.26
N LEU A 6 -7.48 19.93 20.34
CA LEU A 6 -8.35 18.76 20.29
C LEU A 6 -9.74 19.14 20.81
N TYR A 7 -10.76 18.98 19.97
CA TYR A 7 -12.17 19.18 20.31
C TYR A 7 -12.82 17.83 20.60
N TRP A 8 -13.55 17.75 21.71
CA TRP A 8 -14.16 16.54 22.23
C TRP A 8 -15.65 16.53 21.99
N PHE A 9 -16.13 15.43 21.44
CA PHE A 9 -17.54 15.14 21.21
C PHE A 9 -17.89 13.78 21.80
N ASP A 10 -19.14 13.61 22.19
CA ASP A 10 -19.65 12.28 22.52
C ASP A 10 -19.84 11.43 21.25
N ASN A 11 -20.24 10.17 21.45
CA ASN A 11 -20.50 9.24 20.35
C ASN A 11 -21.68 9.67 19.42
N PHE A 12 -22.45 10.69 19.80
CA PHE A 12 -23.60 11.21 19.05
C PHE A 12 -23.33 12.57 18.40
N ASP A 13 -22.05 12.96 18.27
CA ASP A 13 -21.58 14.22 17.68
C ASP A 13 -21.97 15.48 18.49
N GLU A 14 -22.33 15.35 19.78
CA GLU A 14 -22.58 16.51 20.63
C GLU A 14 -21.28 17.00 21.30
N PRO A 15 -21.00 18.32 21.30
CA PRO A 15 -19.75 18.85 21.82
C PRO A 15 -19.68 18.75 23.34
N LEU A 16 -18.60 18.14 23.84
CA LEU A 16 -18.31 17.98 25.26
C LEU A 16 -17.26 18.99 25.76
N GLY A 17 -16.39 19.50 24.86
CA GLY A 17 -15.43 20.54 25.19
C GLY A 17 -14.12 20.45 24.42
N MET A 18 -13.02 20.83 25.07
CA MET A 18 -11.66 20.72 24.52
C MET A 18 -10.82 19.81 25.40
N ILE A 19 -9.88 19.10 24.77
CA ILE A 19 -8.91 18.24 25.45
C ILE A 19 -7.55 18.91 25.39
N VAL A 20 -6.89 18.97 26.54
CA VAL A 20 -5.50 19.39 26.64
C VAL A 20 -4.65 18.14 26.90
N PRO A 21 -3.80 17.72 25.94
CA PRO A 21 -2.84 16.65 26.19
C PRO A 21 -1.90 17.00 27.34
N ALA A 22 -1.74 16.06 28.27
CA ALA A 22 -0.77 16.12 29.37
C ALA A 22 0.62 15.55 28.95
N SER A 23 0.69 14.86 27.81
CA SER A 23 1.91 14.37 27.18
C SER A 23 1.94 14.71 25.70
N SER A 24 2.96 14.23 24.97
CA SER A 24 3.01 14.38 23.52
C SER A 24 1.88 13.62 22.85
N LEU A 25 1.23 14.25 21.88
CA LEU A 25 0.29 13.57 20.99
C LEU A 25 1.08 12.85 19.90
N VAL A 26 0.88 11.55 19.75
CA VAL A 26 1.44 10.76 18.64
C VAL A 26 0.33 10.51 17.62
N HIS A 27 0.55 10.87 16.36
CA HIS A 27 -0.34 10.58 15.25
C HIS A 27 0.37 9.69 14.23
N ALA A 28 -0.10 8.46 14.06
CA ALA A 28 0.46 7.47 13.14
C ALA A 28 -0.53 7.18 12.01
N GLU A 29 -0.09 7.33 10.76
CA GLU A 29 -0.87 7.14 9.55
C GLU A 29 -0.17 6.12 8.63
N VAL A 30 -0.94 5.24 7.99
CA VAL A 30 -0.48 4.21 7.04
C VAL A 30 -1.36 4.25 5.79
N VAL A 31 -0.75 4.22 4.60
CA VAL A 31 -1.47 4.13 3.33
C VAL A 31 -2.33 2.86 3.31
N LYS A 32 -3.64 3.00 2.99
CA LYS A 32 -4.64 1.91 3.06
C LYS A 32 -4.74 1.21 4.43
N GLY A 33 -4.22 1.82 5.48
CA GLY A 33 -4.07 1.18 6.79
C GLY A 33 -4.54 2.05 7.94
N ASP A 34 -3.82 1.95 9.04
CA ASP A 34 -4.12 2.62 10.30
C ASP A 34 -4.03 4.14 10.20
N ASP A 35 -4.93 4.82 10.89
CA ASP A 35 -4.86 6.23 11.26
C ASP A 35 -5.15 6.28 12.76
N ARG A 36 -4.17 6.61 13.60
CA ARG A 36 -4.27 6.47 15.05
C ARG A 36 -3.64 7.65 15.76
N ILE A 37 -4.33 8.14 16.79
CA ILE A 37 -3.76 9.07 17.76
C ILE A 37 -3.64 8.44 19.14
N GLU A 38 -2.57 8.80 19.84
CA GLU A 38 -2.27 8.33 21.19
C GLU A 38 -1.68 9.47 22.02
N PHE A 39 -2.22 9.66 23.22
CA PHE A 39 -1.80 10.72 24.15
C PHE A 39 -2.32 10.47 25.55
N ASP A 40 -1.77 11.17 26.54
CA ASP A 40 -2.32 11.19 27.90
C ASP A 40 -3.05 12.50 28.15
N CYS A 41 -4.13 12.48 28.92
CA CYS A 41 -4.84 13.69 29.35
C CYS A 41 -5.47 13.53 30.74
N MET A 42 -6.06 14.62 31.25
CA MET A 42 -6.77 14.60 32.54
C MET A 42 -8.27 14.30 32.39
N ALA A 43 -8.81 14.41 31.17
CA ALA A 43 -10.23 14.18 30.89
C ALA A 43 -10.54 12.67 30.84
N GLU A 44 -11.71 12.29 31.34
CA GLU A 44 -12.20 10.92 31.27
C GLU A 44 -13.02 10.72 30.00
N LEU A 45 -12.33 10.38 28.91
CA LEU A 45 -12.97 10.07 27.64
C LEU A 45 -13.65 8.70 27.69
N GLY A 46 -14.87 8.64 27.16
CA GLY A 46 -15.63 7.42 26.94
C GLY A 46 -15.19 6.69 25.67
N LYS A 47 -15.36 5.36 25.66
CA LYS A 47 -15.21 4.59 24.42
C LYS A 47 -16.30 5.03 23.42
N GLY A 48 -15.90 5.31 22.18
CA GLY A 48 -16.78 5.84 21.13
C GLY A 48 -16.86 7.38 21.10
N ASP A 49 -16.35 8.08 22.10
CA ASP A 49 -16.20 9.53 22.03
C ASP A 49 -15.31 9.91 20.84
N ARG A 50 -15.51 11.12 20.32
CA ARG A 50 -14.84 11.58 19.11
C ARG A 50 -13.94 12.75 19.42
N ILE A 51 -12.77 12.73 18.81
CA ILE A 51 -11.74 13.74 18.92
C ILE A 51 -11.57 14.34 17.54
N VAL A 52 -11.91 15.62 17.40
CA VAL A 52 -11.81 16.37 16.15
C VAL A 52 -10.70 17.40 16.30
N TRP A 53 -9.83 17.53 15.31
CA TRP A 53 -8.76 18.51 15.33
C TRP A 53 -8.43 19.00 13.93
N ARG A 54 -7.94 20.23 13.83
CA ARG A 54 -7.51 20.81 12.56
C ARG A 54 -6.01 20.71 12.44
N ASP A 55 -5.55 20.02 11.42
CA ASP A 55 -4.13 19.85 11.15
C ASP A 55 -3.56 21.14 10.56
N ALA A 56 -2.59 21.73 11.25
CA ALA A 56 -1.98 22.99 10.83
C ALA A 56 -1.09 22.84 9.58
N GLN A 57 -0.69 21.60 9.22
CA GLN A 57 0.20 21.35 8.09
C GLN A 57 -0.54 21.45 6.74
N ASP A 58 -1.76 20.93 6.66
CA ASP A 58 -2.57 20.86 5.44
C ASP A 58 -3.90 21.63 5.56
N GLY A 59 -4.27 22.08 6.76
CA GLY A 59 -5.50 22.81 7.03
C GLY A 59 -6.74 21.93 7.12
N CYS A 60 -6.60 20.60 7.01
CA CYS A 60 -7.69 19.64 6.99
C CYS A 60 -8.18 19.31 8.40
N TRP A 61 -9.48 19.03 8.52
CA TRP A 61 -10.04 18.47 9.73
C TRP A 61 -9.85 16.96 9.76
N ARG A 62 -9.49 16.46 10.93
CA ARG A 62 -9.29 15.03 11.21
C ARG A 62 -10.18 14.66 12.38
N GLU A 63 -10.69 13.44 12.33
CA GLU A 63 -11.56 12.90 13.36
C GLU A 63 -11.11 11.50 13.74
N HIS A 64 -11.00 11.28 15.05
CA HIS A 64 -10.61 10.01 15.65
C HIS A 64 -11.65 9.56 16.69
N VAL A 65 -11.97 8.29 16.71
CA VAL A 65 -12.91 7.65 17.64
C VAL A 65 -12.13 6.93 18.73
N VAL A 66 -12.45 7.22 19.99
CA VAL A 66 -11.78 6.64 21.15
C VAL A 66 -12.02 5.14 21.21
N LEU A 67 -10.94 4.37 21.07
CA LEU A 67 -10.95 2.92 21.11
C LEU A 67 -10.84 2.39 22.53
N SER A 68 -9.91 2.95 23.29
CA SER A 68 -9.62 2.53 24.65
C SER A 68 -9.04 3.67 25.47
N THR A 69 -9.35 3.64 26.76
CA THR A 69 -8.74 4.50 27.76
C THR A 69 -8.16 3.63 28.87
N LYS A 70 -6.99 4.02 29.38
CA LYS A 70 -6.33 3.32 30.49
C LYS A 70 -5.93 4.34 31.54
N ARG A 71 -6.45 4.16 32.75
CA ARG A 71 -6.14 5.02 33.90
C ARG A 71 -5.26 4.29 34.89
N SER A 72 -4.13 4.90 35.23
CA SER A 72 -3.31 4.51 36.38
C SER A 72 -3.85 5.20 37.64
N MET A 73 -3.78 4.56 38.80
CA MET A 73 -4.35 5.09 40.06
C MET A 73 -3.78 6.50 40.36
N GLY A 74 -4.66 7.51 40.46
CA GLY A 74 -4.28 8.91 40.71
C GLY A 74 -3.53 9.62 39.57
N GLY A 75 -3.43 9.01 38.39
CA GLY A 75 -2.67 9.52 37.24
C GLY A 75 -3.53 10.02 36.08
N VAL A 76 -2.83 10.40 35.01
CA VAL A 76 -3.39 10.73 33.70
C VAL A 76 -4.11 9.53 33.07
N VAL A 77 -5.06 9.83 32.19
CA VAL A 77 -5.76 8.87 31.35
C VAL A 77 -5.01 8.76 30.04
N HIS A 78 -4.49 7.57 29.75
CA HIS A 78 -3.94 7.23 28.46
C HIS A 78 -5.06 6.94 27.47
N VAL A 79 -5.08 7.62 26.34
CA VAL A 79 -6.14 7.55 25.32
C VAL A 79 -5.54 7.02 24.02
N VAL A 80 -6.23 6.03 23.45
CA VAL A 80 -5.97 5.53 22.10
C VAL A 80 -7.24 5.73 21.28
N ALA A 81 -7.12 6.40 20.13
CA ALA A 81 -8.22 6.63 19.21
C ALA A 81 -7.80 6.33 17.75
N GLU A 82 -8.72 5.80 16.95
CA GLU A 82 -8.51 5.48 15.53
C GLU A 82 -9.30 6.40 14.60
N GLY A 83 -8.87 6.53 13.35
CA GLY A 83 -9.52 7.39 12.36
C GLY A 83 -10.99 7.01 12.17
N ALA A 84 -11.83 8.02 12.01
CA ALA A 84 -13.28 7.85 11.95
C ALA A 84 -13.77 6.86 10.87
N ILE A 85 -13.00 6.66 9.80
CA ILE A 85 -13.34 5.70 8.73
C ILE A 85 -13.54 4.27 9.26
N PHE A 86 -12.90 3.93 10.38
CA PHE A 86 -13.01 2.61 10.99
C PHE A 86 -14.36 2.32 11.65
N GLU A 87 -15.19 3.34 11.86
CA GLU A 87 -16.59 3.17 12.25
C GLU A 87 -17.37 2.32 11.24
N LEU A 88 -16.99 2.35 9.96
CA LEU A 88 -17.59 1.54 8.89
C LEU A 88 -17.40 0.03 9.05
N ARG A 89 -16.66 -0.41 10.08
CA ARG A 89 -16.70 -1.82 10.54
C ARG A 89 -18.06 -2.20 11.13
N GLY A 90 -18.80 -1.22 11.65
CA GLY A 90 -20.13 -1.40 12.24
C GLY A 90 -21.27 -1.44 11.20
N ASP A 91 -21.02 -0.98 9.97
CA ASP A 91 -21.96 -1.05 8.86
C ASP A 91 -21.75 -2.33 8.04
N TYR A 92 -22.83 -2.83 7.43
CA TYR A 92 -22.82 -4.14 6.78
C TYR A 92 -23.40 -4.11 5.36
N CYS A 93 -22.64 -4.70 4.43
CA CYS A 93 -23.10 -5.00 3.08
C CYS A 93 -23.60 -6.44 3.04
N GLU A 94 -24.94 -6.61 3.00
CA GLU A 94 -25.53 -7.94 2.82
C GLU A 94 -25.25 -8.48 1.41
N ASN A 95 -25.61 -7.71 0.39
CA ASN A 95 -25.42 -8.09 -1.01
C ASN A 95 -25.40 -6.86 -1.92
N VAL A 96 -24.23 -6.46 -2.38
CA VAL A 96 -24.05 -5.43 -3.41
C VAL A 96 -23.26 -6.02 -4.57
N LEU A 97 -23.91 -6.14 -5.72
CA LEU A 97 -23.28 -6.61 -6.95
C LEU A 97 -23.31 -5.48 -7.98
N VAL A 98 -22.14 -5.10 -8.45
CA VAL A 98 -21.98 -4.17 -9.56
C VAL A 98 -21.30 -4.89 -10.72
N ARG A 99 -21.72 -4.57 -11.95
CA ARG A 99 -21.19 -5.16 -13.19
C ARG A 99 -20.77 -4.04 -14.12
N ASP A 100 -19.55 -4.14 -14.64
CA ASP A 100 -18.96 -3.17 -15.55
C ASP A 100 -19.22 -1.72 -15.09
N ALA A 101 -18.88 -1.47 -13.82
CA ALA A 101 -19.26 -0.26 -13.12
C ALA A 101 -18.05 0.57 -12.69
N TRP A 102 -18.25 1.89 -12.66
CA TRP A 102 -17.29 2.82 -12.06
C TRP A 102 -17.34 2.73 -10.53
N ILE A 103 -16.23 3.09 -9.88
CA ILE A 103 -16.14 3.16 -8.41
C ILE A 103 -17.25 4.03 -7.79
N SER A 104 -17.73 5.05 -8.50
CA SER A 104 -18.83 5.91 -8.05
C SER A 104 -20.16 5.17 -7.86
N GLU A 105 -20.47 4.22 -8.75
CA GLU A 105 -21.68 3.40 -8.63
C GLU A 105 -21.53 2.38 -7.50
N ALA A 106 -20.38 1.71 -7.43
CA ALA A 106 -20.06 0.78 -6.35
C ALA A 106 -20.17 1.45 -4.98
N MET A 107 -19.53 2.60 -4.80
CA MET A 107 -19.52 3.32 -3.52
C MET A 107 -20.87 3.99 -3.21
N GLY A 108 -21.63 4.41 -4.22
CA GLY A 108 -23.01 4.87 -4.02
C GLY A 108 -23.89 3.79 -3.38
N ASN A 109 -23.73 2.54 -3.80
CA ASN A 109 -24.47 1.41 -3.23
C ASN A 109 -23.90 0.97 -1.88
N VAL A 110 -22.57 0.81 -1.77
CA VAL A 110 -21.88 0.35 -0.55
C VAL A 110 -22.08 1.30 0.62
N LEU A 111 -22.07 2.62 0.39
CA LEU A 111 -22.20 3.63 1.45
C LEU A 111 -23.67 3.98 1.79
N SER A 112 -24.64 3.46 1.04
CA SER A 112 -26.06 3.89 1.11
C SER A 112 -26.73 3.72 2.48
N THR A 113 -26.23 2.81 3.31
CA THR A 113 -26.73 2.55 4.66
C THR A 113 -25.96 3.31 5.75
N THR A 114 -24.92 4.05 5.37
CA THR A 114 -23.99 4.71 6.29
C THR A 114 -24.26 6.20 6.34
N ARG A 115 -23.69 6.88 7.35
CA ARG A 115 -23.66 8.35 7.39
C ARG A 115 -22.53 8.97 6.57
N TRP A 116 -21.72 8.15 5.89
CA TRP A 116 -20.62 8.59 5.06
C TRP A 116 -21.10 8.80 3.62
N ALA A 117 -20.62 9.87 2.99
CA ALA A 117 -20.93 10.15 1.59
C ALA A 117 -19.71 9.89 0.69
N PHE A 118 -19.97 9.57 -0.57
CA PHE A 118 -18.91 9.47 -1.57
C PHE A 118 -18.44 10.87 -1.98
N ALA A 119 -17.14 11.13 -1.85
CA ALA A 119 -16.52 12.42 -2.20
C ALA A 119 -16.18 12.53 -3.70
N GLY A 120 -16.21 11.42 -4.43
CA GLY A 120 -15.75 11.34 -5.82
C GLY A 120 -14.52 10.44 -5.98
N GLY A 121 -14.32 9.98 -7.21
CA GLY A 121 -13.16 9.23 -7.64
C GLY A 121 -12.99 9.41 -9.15
N ASN A 122 -11.81 9.87 -9.57
CA ASN A 122 -11.53 10.25 -10.96
C ASN A 122 -10.50 9.30 -11.62
N ALA A 123 -10.37 8.09 -11.11
CA ALA A 123 -9.39 7.12 -11.56
C ALA A 123 -9.96 5.69 -11.50
N GLY A 124 -9.40 4.78 -12.28
CA GLY A 124 -9.85 3.39 -12.43
C GLY A 124 -10.66 3.16 -13.71
N GLY A 125 -10.91 1.91 -14.07
CA GLY A 125 -11.76 1.51 -15.19
C GLY A 125 -13.14 1.03 -14.75
N LEU A 126 -13.86 0.38 -15.66
CA LEU A 126 -15.06 -0.39 -15.33
C LEU A 126 -14.64 -1.72 -14.71
N GLU A 127 -15.25 -2.08 -13.58
CA GLU A 127 -14.98 -3.35 -12.90
C GLU A 127 -16.28 -4.04 -12.50
N THR A 128 -16.21 -5.36 -12.36
CA THR A 128 -17.27 -6.18 -11.78
C THR A 128 -16.85 -6.60 -10.37
N ALA A 129 -17.68 -6.31 -9.38
CA ALA A 129 -17.39 -6.64 -7.98
C ALA A 129 -18.65 -7.08 -7.24
N TRP A 130 -18.47 -8.07 -6.37
CA TRP A 130 -19.51 -8.58 -5.50
C TRP A 130 -19.12 -8.41 -4.03
N PHE A 131 -19.79 -7.50 -3.34
CA PHE A 131 -19.64 -7.28 -1.92
C PHE A 131 -20.74 -8.05 -1.18
N TYR A 132 -20.41 -9.26 -0.75
CA TYR A 132 -21.34 -10.18 -0.10
C TYR A 132 -20.92 -10.43 1.35
N HIS A 133 -21.89 -10.30 2.27
CA HIS A 133 -21.74 -10.58 3.70
C HIS A 133 -20.46 -10.04 4.35
N LYS A 134 -20.21 -8.74 4.20
CA LYS A 134 -19.00 -8.08 4.74
C LYS A 134 -19.27 -6.70 5.29
N SER A 135 -18.34 -6.19 6.10
CA SER A 135 -18.43 -4.80 6.56
C SER A 135 -18.23 -3.81 5.42
N VAL A 136 -18.77 -2.59 5.56
CA VAL A 136 -18.55 -1.53 4.56
C VAL A 136 -17.06 -1.17 4.45
N LEU A 137 -16.32 -1.18 5.57
CA LEU A 137 -14.87 -0.97 5.53
C LEU A 137 -14.15 -2.03 4.69
N GLU A 138 -14.52 -3.30 4.84
CA GLU A 138 -13.94 -4.39 4.04
C GLU A 138 -14.31 -4.25 2.56
N ALA A 139 -15.54 -3.84 2.25
CA ALA A 139 -15.96 -3.55 0.87
C ALA A 139 -15.11 -2.42 0.25
N ILE A 140 -14.78 -1.37 1.01
CA ILE A 140 -13.87 -0.30 0.57
C ILE A 140 -12.47 -0.84 0.29
N ARG A 141 -11.91 -1.71 1.14
CA ARG A 141 -10.58 -2.30 0.92
C ARG A 141 -10.54 -3.15 -0.34
N ILE A 142 -11.58 -3.96 -0.58
CA ILE A 142 -11.71 -4.72 -1.82
C ILE A 142 -11.83 -3.79 -3.02
N ALA A 143 -12.55 -2.68 -2.90
CA ALA A 143 -12.68 -1.71 -3.97
C ALA A 143 -11.35 -0.99 -4.28
N GLU A 144 -10.52 -0.69 -3.28
CA GLU A 144 -9.16 -0.18 -3.47
C GLU A 144 -8.29 -1.14 -4.29
N GLU A 145 -8.43 -2.44 -4.07
CA GLU A 145 -7.71 -3.48 -4.83
C GLU A 145 -8.27 -3.60 -6.25
N LYS A 146 -9.58 -3.79 -6.39
CA LYS A 146 -10.24 -4.04 -7.68
C LYS A 146 -10.09 -2.89 -8.67
N TRP A 147 -10.25 -1.64 -8.22
CA TRP A 147 -10.09 -0.47 -9.10
C TRP A 147 -8.66 0.08 -9.14
N GLY A 148 -7.72 -0.49 -8.36
CA GLY A 148 -6.34 0.00 -8.28
C GLY A 148 -6.23 1.42 -7.72
N LEU A 149 -6.99 1.72 -6.66
CA LEU A 149 -7.11 3.06 -6.07
C LEU A 149 -6.67 3.06 -4.59
N GLU A 150 -6.49 4.26 -4.05
CA GLU A 150 -6.26 4.52 -2.64
C GLU A 150 -7.36 5.43 -2.12
N SER A 151 -8.04 5.00 -1.05
CA SER A 151 -9.10 5.77 -0.41
C SER A 151 -8.53 6.83 0.54
N TYR A 152 -9.27 7.91 0.71
CA TYR A 152 -9.01 8.91 1.75
C TYR A 152 -10.32 9.37 2.38
N ALA A 153 -10.27 9.60 3.69
CA ALA A 153 -11.37 10.18 4.44
C ALA A 153 -11.23 11.70 4.51
N THR A 154 -12.36 12.42 4.47
CA THR A 154 -12.40 13.86 4.73
C THR A 154 -13.53 14.16 5.70
N VAL A 155 -13.26 15.09 6.60
CA VAL A 155 -14.22 15.62 7.57
C VAL A 155 -14.39 17.10 7.30
N THR A 156 -15.63 17.56 7.26
CA THR A 156 -15.92 19.01 7.21
C THR A 156 -16.62 19.42 8.50
N VAL A 157 -16.19 20.53 9.07
CA VAL A 157 -16.79 21.13 10.26
C VAL A 157 -17.52 22.40 9.85
N ASP A 158 -18.78 22.53 10.30
CA ASP A 158 -19.56 23.77 10.18
C ASP A 158 -19.97 24.25 11.58
N GLY A 159 -19.66 25.51 11.88
CA GLY A 159 -19.79 26.06 13.21
C GLY A 159 -19.03 25.24 14.27
N ARG A 160 -19.77 24.56 15.15
CA ARG A 160 -19.24 23.74 16.25
C ARG A 160 -19.52 22.24 16.09
N ARG A 161 -19.86 21.77 14.89
CA ARG A 161 -20.27 20.38 14.65
C ARG A 161 -19.59 19.81 13.41
N VAL A 162 -19.38 18.49 13.44
CA VAL A 162 -19.01 17.74 12.24
C VAL A 162 -20.21 17.73 11.30
N ALA A 163 -20.05 18.35 10.13
CA ALA A 163 -21.11 18.53 9.15
C ALA A 163 -21.19 17.37 8.16
N ALA A 164 -20.05 16.82 7.74
CA ALA A 164 -20.00 15.70 6.81
C ALA A 164 -18.74 14.87 7.01
N ARG A 165 -18.87 13.59 6.66
CA ARG A 165 -17.80 12.61 6.57
C ARG A 165 -17.87 12.00 5.19
N THR A 166 -16.77 12.05 4.46
CA THR A 166 -16.75 11.59 3.08
C THR A 166 -15.57 10.69 2.79
N ILE A 167 -15.75 9.76 1.86
CA ILE A 167 -14.68 8.89 1.34
C ILE A 167 -14.49 9.18 -0.13
N GLY A 168 -13.27 9.55 -0.49
CA GLY A 168 -12.86 9.71 -1.89
C GLY A 168 -11.82 8.67 -2.27
N PHE A 169 -11.57 8.55 -3.58
CA PHE A 169 -10.59 7.63 -4.14
C PHE A 169 -9.70 8.34 -5.15
N VAL A 170 -8.40 8.06 -5.09
CA VAL A 170 -7.40 8.54 -6.05
C VAL A 170 -6.54 7.38 -6.53
N ARG A 171 -5.83 7.52 -7.66
CA ARG A 171 -4.90 6.49 -8.13
C ARG A 171 -3.81 6.21 -7.10
N THR A 172 -3.20 7.26 -6.56
CA THR A 172 -2.21 7.20 -5.49
C THR A 172 -2.33 8.43 -4.60
N LEU A 173 -2.23 8.24 -3.29
CA LEU A 173 -2.05 9.31 -2.29
C LEU A 173 -0.65 9.89 -2.39
N GLY A 174 -0.55 11.15 -1.97
CA GLY A 174 0.69 11.91 -1.96
C GLY A 174 1.04 12.53 -3.31
N ALA A 175 2.21 13.16 -3.35
CA ALA A 175 2.75 13.79 -4.55
C ALA A 175 4.27 13.64 -4.60
N ASN A 176 4.87 13.92 -5.75
CA ASN A 176 6.31 14.15 -5.84
C ASN A 176 6.60 15.63 -5.53
N ARG A 177 7.15 15.89 -4.34
CA ARG A 177 7.51 17.24 -3.89
C ARG A 177 8.99 17.56 -4.07
N GLY A 178 9.76 16.65 -4.67
CA GLY A 178 11.21 16.76 -4.77
C GLY A 178 11.96 16.47 -3.47
N ALA A 179 11.31 15.83 -2.49
CA ALA A 179 11.97 15.41 -1.25
C ALA A 179 13.03 14.34 -1.56
N ARG A 180 14.24 14.55 -1.06
CA ARG A 180 15.39 13.68 -1.29
C ARG A 180 16.08 13.32 0.02
N PHE A 181 16.47 12.06 0.14
CA PHE A 181 17.12 11.49 1.30
C PHE A 181 18.37 10.71 0.88
N THR A 182 19.47 10.86 1.61
CA THR A 182 20.70 10.09 1.39
C THR A 182 20.98 9.22 2.61
N TYR A 183 20.97 7.89 2.44
CA TYR A 183 21.32 6.92 3.48
C TYR A 183 22.82 6.59 3.45
N SER A 184 23.46 6.57 4.62
CA SER A 184 24.88 6.18 4.79
C SER A 184 25.07 5.31 6.03
N LYS A 185 26.17 4.54 6.09
CA LYS A 185 26.43 3.50 7.11
C LYS A 185 26.38 3.99 8.57
N ASN A 186 26.56 5.29 8.83
CA ASN A 186 26.71 5.85 10.17
C ASN A 186 25.57 6.80 10.58
N MET A 187 24.39 6.70 9.95
CA MET A 187 23.23 7.51 10.31
C MET A 187 22.54 6.97 11.58
N THR A 188 22.45 7.81 12.61
CA THR A 188 21.92 7.44 13.93
C THR A 188 20.39 7.55 14.06
N SER A 189 19.71 8.10 13.06
CA SER A 189 18.25 8.37 13.07
C SER A 189 17.56 7.91 11.78
N CYS A 190 18.19 6.95 11.10
CA CYS A 190 17.59 6.21 10.00
C CYS A 190 17.92 4.73 10.14
N THR A 191 16.90 3.88 10.05
CA THR A 191 17.04 2.43 10.12
C THR A 191 16.79 1.86 8.74
N LYS A 192 17.74 1.09 8.22
CA LYS A 192 17.54 0.23 7.06
C LYS A 192 17.37 -1.19 7.55
N THR A 193 16.22 -1.80 7.25
CA THR A 193 15.93 -3.18 7.60
C THR A 193 15.88 -4.00 6.32
N VAL A 194 16.75 -5.02 6.22
CA VAL A 194 16.58 -6.09 5.24
C VAL A 194 15.51 -7.02 5.80
N LEU A 195 14.41 -7.18 5.07
CA LEU A 195 13.28 -7.99 5.51
C LEU A 195 13.65 -9.48 5.52
N GLU A 196 12.90 -10.25 6.32
CA GLU A 196 13.13 -11.69 6.51
C GLU A 196 12.55 -12.55 5.37
N ASP A 197 11.81 -11.94 4.45
CA ASP A 197 11.23 -12.62 3.29
C ASP A 197 12.27 -13.41 2.49
N ASP A 198 11.91 -14.64 2.14
CA ASP A 198 12.77 -15.53 1.37
C ASP A 198 12.98 -14.99 -0.05
N VAL A 199 14.24 -14.88 -0.46
CA VAL A 199 14.58 -14.63 -1.86
C VAL A 199 14.24 -15.87 -2.69
N CYS A 200 13.26 -15.72 -3.58
CA CYS A 200 12.87 -16.75 -4.54
C CYS A 200 13.69 -16.61 -5.81
N THR A 201 14.31 -17.69 -6.26
CA THR A 201 15.03 -17.72 -7.55
C THR A 201 14.25 -18.47 -8.62
N ALA A 202 13.12 -19.08 -8.26
CA ALA A 202 12.10 -19.62 -9.15
C ALA A 202 10.71 -19.50 -8.51
N LEU A 203 9.67 -19.39 -9.34
CA LEU A 203 8.30 -19.14 -8.89
C LEU A 203 7.30 -19.98 -9.70
N TYR A 204 6.45 -20.71 -8.99
CA TYR A 204 5.22 -21.29 -9.53
C TYR A 204 4.12 -20.23 -9.53
N GLY A 205 3.34 -20.16 -10.61
CA GLY A 205 2.20 -19.25 -10.71
C GLY A 205 0.91 -20.00 -11.00
N TRP A 206 -0.12 -19.69 -10.24
CA TRP A 206 -1.44 -20.29 -10.36
C TRP A 206 -2.49 -19.22 -10.62
N GLY A 207 -3.33 -19.41 -11.64
CA GLY A 207 -4.41 -18.50 -11.96
C GLY A 207 -5.68 -18.81 -11.16
N SER A 208 -6.81 -18.44 -11.73
CA SER A 208 -8.13 -18.75 -11.18
C SER A 208 -8.28 -20.27 -10.99
N GLY A 209 -8.87 -20.65 -9.85
CA GLY A 209 -9.40 -21.99 -9.67
C GLY A 209 -10.89 -21.92 -9.91
N SER A 210 -11.44 -22.72 -10.82
CA SER A 210 -12.89 -22.69 -11.02
C SER A 210 -13.56 -23.35 -9.82
N ILE A 211 -14.48 -22.59 -9.24
CA ILE A 211 -15.50 -23.04 -8.32
C ILE A 211 -16.57 -23.78 -9.14
N VAL A 212 -17.01 -24.95 -8.70
CA VAL A 212 -18.13 -25.63 -9.34
C VAL A 212 -19.45 -25.05 -8.83
N PHE A 213 -20.22 -24.45 -9.72
CA PHE A 213 -21.60 -24.02 -9.45
C PHE A 213 -22.58 -25.09 -9.96
N ASP A 214 -23.74 -25.22 -9.32
CA ASP A 214 -24.86 -26.00 -9.88
C ASP A 214 -25.60 -25.19 -10.96
N ASP A 215 -26.57 -25.84 -11.61
CA ASP A 215 -27.37 -25.26 -12.69
C ASP A 215 -28.20 -24.04 -12.24
N ASP A 216 -28.36 -23.85 -10.93
CA ASP A 216 -29.07 -22.72 -10.31
C ASP A 216 -28.11 -21.60 -9.84
N GLY A 217 -26.79 -21.76 -10.05
CA GLY A 217 -25.76 -20.77 -9.72
C GLY A 217 -25.30 -20.79 -8.26
N TYR A 218 -25.58 -21.85 -7.50
CA TYR A 218 -25.12 -22.02 -6.12
C TYR A 218 -23.80 -22.78 -6.04
N TRP A 219 -22.99 -22.43 -5.05
CA TRP A 219 -21.70 -23.06 -4.77
C TRP A 219 -21.87 -24.53 -4.35
N THR A 220 -21.34 -25.48 -5.13
CA THR A 220 -21.48 -26.93 -4.86
C THR A 220 -20.38 -27.53 -4.00
N GLY A 221 -19.40 -26.72 -3.57
CA GLY A 221 -18.28 -27.20 -2.75
C GLY A 221 -17.14 -27.90 -3.50
N GLY A 222 -17.20 -27.98 -4.83
CA GLY A 222 -16.14 -28.55 -5.67
C GLY A 222 -15.09 -27.53 -6.09
N TYR A 223 -13.81 -27.92 -6.04
CA TYR A 223 -12.69 -27.15 -6.62
C TYR A 223 -12.17 -27.88 -7.88
N THR A 224 -11.96 -27.15 -8.97
CA THR A 224 -11.15 -27.62 -10.11
C THR A 224 -9.65 -27.36 -9.86
N ASN A 225 -8.77 -27.99 -10.64
CA ASN A 225 -7.35 -27.64 -10.64
C ASN A 225 -7.18 -26.17 -11.04
N ARG A 226 -6.38 -25.41 -10.29
CA ARG A 226 -6.06 -24.01 -10.64
C ARG A 226 -5.41 -23.94 -12.01
N LEU A 227 -5.69 -22.86 -12.75
CA LEU A 227 -5.03 -22.57 -14.01
C LEU A 227 -3.51 -22.57 -13.83
N SER A 228 -2.81 -23.23 -14.73
CA SER A 228 -1.34 -23.24 -14.84
C SER A 228 -0.94 -22.73 -16.22
N PHE A 229 0.24 -22.13 -16.31
CA PHE A 229 0.82 -21.67 -17.57
C PHE A 229 1.77 -22.68 -18.23
N ALA A 230 1.86 -23.92 -17.73
CA ALA A 230 2.74 -24.94 -18.31
C ALA A 230 2.50 -25.16 -19.82
N SER A 231 1.26 -25.04 -20.29
CA SER A 231 0.90 -25.16 -21.71
C SER A 231 1.55 -24.11 -22.61
N VAL A 232 1.91 -22.95 -22.07
CA VAL A 232 2.53 -21.83 -22.79
C VAL A 232 4.02 -21.66 -22.44
N ASN A 233 4.58 -22.59 -21.66
CA ASN A 233 5.97 -22.57 -21.19
C ASN A 233 6.61 -23.97 -21.27
N ASP A 234 6.47 -24.63 -22.42
CA ASP A 234 7.10 -25.93 -22.74
C ASP A 234 6.84 -27.05 -21.72
N GLY A 235 5.66 -27.06 -21.11
CA GLY A 235 5.28 -28.03 -20.08
C GLY A 235 5.83 -27.72 -18.68
N VAL A 236 6.52 -26.58 -18.50
CA VAL A 236 7.13 -26.17 -17.23
C VAL A 236 6.21 -25.19 -16.49
N PRO A 237 5.66 -25.56 -15.32
CA PRO A 237 4.70 -24.73 -14.56
C PRO A 237 5.34 -23.65 -13.68
N TRP A 238 6.60 -23.28 -13.93
CA TRP A 238 7.35 -22.30 -13.15
C TRP A 238 8.31 -21.50 -14.03
N VAL A 239 8.72 -20.33 -13.54
CA VAL A 239 9.73 -19.47 -14.16
C VAL A 239 10.89 -19.26 -13.19
N GLY A 240 12.12 -19.12 -13.71
CA GLY A 240 13.33 -19.00 -12.90
C GLY A 240 14.28 -17.89 -13.36
N SER A 241 15.08 -17.39 -12.42
CA SER A 241 16.19 -16.47 -12.70
C SER A 241 17.51 -17.16 -12.40
N GLU A 242 18.32 -17.34 -13.44
CA GLU A 242 19.65 -17.96 -13.34
C GLU A 242 20.63 -17.09 -12.56
N SER A 243 20.66 -15.79 -12.81
CA SER A 243 21.48 -14.85 -12.04
C SER A 243 21.09 -14.80 -10.56
N ALA A 244 19.79 -14.88 -10.25
CA ALA A 244 19.35 -14.97 -8.86
C ALA A 244 19.70 -16.34 -8.25
N ARG A 245 19.61 -17.45 -9.00
CA ARG A 245 20.05 -18.78 -8.57
C ARG A 245 21.55 -18.79 -8.26
N GLU A 246 22.36 -18.11 -9.07
CA GLU A 246 23.80 -18.01 -8.81
C GLU A 246 24.10 -17.21 -7.54
N LEU A 247 23.36 -16.14 -7.26
CA LEU A 247 23.63 -15.30 -6.09
C LEU A 247 23.01 -15.84 -4.79
N TYR A 248 21.75 -16.27 -4.85
CA TYR A 248 20.91 -16.62 -3.70
C TYR A 248 20.46 -18.08 -3.66
N GLY A 249 20.79 -18.88 -4.69
CA GLY A 249 20.49 -20.31 -4.73
C GLY A 249 21.15 -21.09 -3.59
N ARG A 250 20.71 -22.34 -3.40
CA ARG A 250 21.24 -23.24 -2.37
C ARG A 250 22.14 -24.26 -3.04
N TRP A 251 23.21 -24.71 -2.38
CA TRP A 251 23.96 -25.85 -2.89
C TRP A 251 23.06 -27.09 -2.92
N ASN A 252 23.13 -27.87 -4.00
CA ASN A 252 22.59 -29.22 -3.97
C ASN A 252 23.35 -30.09 -2.94
N ALA A 253 22.83 -31.28 -2.64
CA ALA A 253 23.43 -32.15 -1.61
C ALA A 253 24.91 -32.47 -1.87
N GLY A 254 25.30 -32.62 -3.13
CA GLY A 254 26.69 -32.89 -3.54
C GLY A 254 27.60 -31.66 -3.60
N ARG A 255 27.07 -30.45 -3.37
CA ARG A 255 27.78 -29.17 -3.55
C ARG A 255 28.43 -29.01 -4.93
N THR A 256 27.80 -29.55 -5.97
CA THR A 256 28.29 -29.48 -7.35
C THR A 256 27.66 -28.34 -8.14
N GLU A 257 26.45 -27.93 -7.78
CA GLU A 257 25.74 -26.81 -8.40
C GLU A 257 24.82 -26.11 -7.40
N LYS A 258 24.49 -24.84 -7.71
CA LYS A 258 23.48 -24.08 -6.97
C LYS A 258 22.11 -24.38 -7.58
N VAL A 259 21.16 -24.82 -6.78
CA VAL A 259 19.77 -25.07 -7.19
C VAL A 259 18.87 -23.90 -6.79
N HIS A 260 17.71 -23.81 -7.46
CA HIS A 260 16.74 -22.75 -7.19
C HIS A 260 16.15 -22.82 -5.77
N ARG A 261 15.72 -21.65 -5.29
CA ARG A 261 14.77 -21.50 -4.18
C ARG A 261 13.39 -21.25 -4.79
N PHE A 262 12.49 -22.20 -4.63
CA PHE A 262 11.13 -22.11 -5.18
C PHE A 262 10.20 -21.40 -4.21
N GLY A 263 9.36 -20.52 -4.76
CA GLY A 263 8.14 -20.04 -4.12
C GLY A 263 6.92 -20.29 -5.00
N GLU A 264 5.77 -19.82 -4.55
CA GLU A 264 4.52 -19.82 -5.32
C GLU A 264 3.77 -18.48 -5.21
N VAL A 265 2.94 -18.18 -6.20
CA VAL A 265 2.02 -17.05 -6.23
C VAL A 265 0.69 -17.46 -6.86
N VAL A 266 -0.40 -16.83 -6.40
CA VAL A 266 -1.75 -17.05 -6.89
C VAL A 266 -2.34 -15.74 -7.42
N PHE A 267 -2.80 -15.74 -8.66
CA PHE A 267 -3.54 -14.65 -9.29
C PHE A 267 -4.99 -15.09 -9.50
N ALA A 268 -5.82 -14.88 -8.48
CA ALA A 268 -7.16 -15.46 -8.40
C ALA A 268 -8.09 -15.04 -9.55
N ASP A 269 -7.87 -13.84 -10.12
CA ASP A 269 -8.67 -13.29 -11.21
C ASP A 269 -8.07 -13.56 -12.61
N CYS A 270 -6.93 -14.26 -12.71
CA CYS A 270 -6.28 -14.53 -13.99
C CYS A 270 -6.82 -15.81 -14.62
N GLU A 271 -7.51 -15.69 -15.75
CA GLU A 271 -8.14 -16.81 -16.46
C GLU A 271 -7.40 -17.24 -17.74
N ASP A 272 -6.41 -16.47 -18.20
CA ASP A 272 -5.57 -16.80 -19.37
C ASP A 272 -4.16 -17.27 -18.98
N ALA A 273 -3.66 -18.29 -19.69
CA ALA A 273 -2.37 -18.91 -19.39
C ALA A 273 -1.16 -18.03 -19.76
N ASN A 274 -1.26 -17.22 -20.83
CA ASN A 274 -0.19 -16.30 -21.22
C ASN A 274 -0.13 -15.11 -20.25
N ASP A 275 -1.29 -14.58 -19.85
CA ASP A 275 -1.36 -13.54 -18.84
C ASP A 275 -0.78 -14.05 -17.51
N LEU A 276 -1.14 -15.27 -17.11
CA LEU A 276 -0.59 -15.90 -15.92
C LEU A 276 0.93 -16.04 -15.99
N TYR A 277 1.49 -16.45 -17.13
CA TYR A 277 2.93 -16.50 -17.34
C TYR A 277 3.57 -15.11 -17.14
N ARG A 278 3.05 -14.07 -17.78
CA ARG A 278 3.58 -12.69 -17.68
C ARG A 278 3.50 -12.16 -16.26
N LEU A 279 2.37 -12.36 -15.58
CA LEU A 279 2.17 -11.98 -14.18
C LEU A 279 3.18 -12.69 -13.26
N THR A 280 3.42 -13.99 -13.50
CA THR A 280 4.37 -14.78 -12.71
C THR A 280 5.82 -14.36 -12.97
N VAL A 281 6.19 -14.08 -14.22
CA VAL A 281 7.52 -13.53 -14.57
C VAL A 281 7.73 -12.19 -13.89
N ARG A 282 6.72 -11.32 -13.92
CA ARG A 282 6.73 -10.03 -13.24
C ARG A 282 6.97 -10.22 -11.74
N GLU A 283 6.17 -11.06 -11.07
CA GLU A 283 6.28 -11.36 -9.65
C GLU A 283 7.62 -11.99 -9.26
N LEU A 284 8.17 -12.89 -10.08
CA LEU A 284 9.50 -13.45 -9.85
C LEU A 284 10.54 -12.32 -9.79
N GLY A 285 10.46 -11.34 -10.69
CA GLY A 285 11.30 -10.14 -10.63
C GLY A 285 11.15 -9.32 -9.35
N TYR A 286 10.08 -9.50 -8.57
CA TYR A 286 9.90 -8.91 -7.23
C TYR A 286 10.55 -9.73 -6.10
N ARG A 287 10.69 -11.04 -6.28
CA ARG A 287 11.18 -11.95 -5.23
C ARG A 287 12.63 -12.39 -5.39
N THR A 288 13.31 -12.02 -6.48
CA THR A 288 14.72 -12.40 -6.77
C THR A 288 15.77 -11.58 -6.03
N SER A 289 15.37 -10.62 -5.21
CA SER A 289 16.27 -9.76 -4.43
C SER A 289 15.77 -9.59 -3.00
N PRO A 290 16.67 -9.44 -2.01
CA PRO A 290 16.29 -9.06 -0.66
C PRO A 290 15.49 -7.76 -0.68
N GLN A 291 14.41 -7.76 0.08
CA GLN A 291 13.59 -6.59 0.28
C GLN A 291 14.15 -5.75 1.42
N VAL A 292 14.11 -4.44 1.26
CA VAL A 292 14.60 -3.47 2.24
C VAL A 292 13.55 -2.41 2.52
N THR A 293 13.39 -2.02 3.76
CA THR A 293 12.59 -0.84 4.14
C THR A 293 13.48 0.15 4.88
N TYR A 294 13.11 1.43 4.80
CA TYR A 294 13.81 2.52 5.46
C TYR A 294 12.84 3.23 6.39
N GLU A 295 13.22 3.36 7.67
CA GLU A 295 12.59 4.28 8.61
C GLU A 295 13.48 5.50 8.76
N VAL A 296 12.94 6.68 8.47
CA VAL A 296 13.70 7.91 8.29
C VAL A 296 13.07 9.02 9.12
N ASP A 297 13.86 9.66 9.98
CA ASP A 297 13.48 10.95 10.57
C ASP A 297 13.41 12.02 9.47
N ALA A 298 12.27 12.71 9.35
CA ALA A 298 12.01 13.63 8.26
C ALA A 298 13.00 14.80 8.19
N ARG A 299 13.75 15.09 9.26
CA ARG A 299 14.81 16.11 9.28
C ARG A 299 15.98 15.78 8.36
N HIS A 300 16.14 14.53 7.93
CA HIS A 300 17.16 14.11 6.98
C HIS A 300 16.79 14.34 5.52
N PHE A 301 15.57 14.76 5.21
CA PHE A 301 15.22 15.15 3.85
C PHE A 301 15.82 16.52 3.52
N GLU A 302 16.49 16.60 2.37
CA GLU A 302 17.15 17.80 1.87
C GLU A 302 16.11 18.92 1.59
N GLY A 303 16.51 20.17 1.78
CA GLY A 303 15.70 21.34 1.39
C GLY A 303 14.50 21.66 2.28
N SER A 304 14.33 20.97 3.42
CA SER A 304 13.20 21.19 4.35
C SER A 304 11.82 21.06 3.69
N VAL A 305 11.73 20.23 2.64
CA VAL A 305 10.48 19.92 1.95
C VAL A 305 9.61 19.07 2.89
N PRO A 306 8.34 19.44 3.12
CA PRO A 306 7.42 18.61 3.89
C PRO A 306 7.25 17.23 3.23
N VAL A 307 7.33 16.17 4.03
CA VAL A 307 7.09 14.79 3.59
C VAL A 307 5.75 14.31 4.15
N MET A 308 4.81 14.02 3.26
CA MET A 308 3.45 13.60 3.59
C MET A 308 3.27 12.08 3.37
N LEU A 309 2.18 11.53 3.91
CA LEU A 309 1.79 10.16 3.63
C LEU A 309 1.53 9.97 2.12
N GLY A 310 2.05 8.88 1.55
CA GLY A 310 1.93 8.55 0.13
C GLY A 310 2.92 9.27 -0.80
N ASP A 311 3.60 10.32 -0.32
CA ASP A 311 4.54 11.10 -1.15
C ASP A 311 5.65 10.21 -1.73
N THR A 312 6.07 10.53 -2.95
CA THR A 312 7.25 9.93 -3.57
C THR A 312 8.48 10.72 -3.19
N VAL A 313 9.52 10.02 -2.72
CA VAL A 313 10.81 10.60 -2.32
C VAL A 313 11.96 9.94 -3.07
N ALA A 314 13.00 10.70 -3.37
CA ALA A 314 14.23 10.18 -3.97
C ALA A 314 15.17 9.69 -2.86
N VAL A 315 15.70 8.48 -3.01
CA VAL A 315 16.64 7.87 -2.06
C VAL A 315 17.97 7.60 -2.75
N ILE A 316 19.05 8.01 -2.09
CA ILE A 316 20.43 7.68 -2.46
C ILE A 316 21.01 6.82 -1.34
N ASP A 317 21.17 5.53 -1.56
CA ASP A 317 21.79 4.62 -0.60
C ASP A 317 23.27 4.41 -0.92
N THR A 318 24.14 4.97 -0.07
CA THR A 318 25.61 4.86 -0.16
C THR A 318 26.18 3.79 0.77
N SER A 319 25.33 3.00 1.44
CA SER A 319 25.77 2.01 2.43
C SER A 319 26.34 0.74 1.81
N GLY A 320 26.11 0.49 0.53
CA GLY A 320 26.62 -0.66 -0.21
C GLY A 320 28.04 -0.46 -0.77
N GLU A 321 28.52 -1.45 -1.52
CA GLU A 321 29.74 -1.31 -2.35
C GLU A 321 29.51 -0.35 -3.54
N ARG A 322 28.26 -0.19 -3.96
CA ARG A 322 27.82 0.75 -4.98
C ARG A 322 26.68 1.59 -4.44
N GLU A 323 26.67 2.85 -4.85
CA GLU A 323 25.56 3.75 -4.61
C GLU A 323 24.33 3.28 -5.37
N GLN A 324 23.18 3.22 -4.69
CA GLN A 324 21.88 2.90 -5.28
C GLN A 324 21.02 4.16 -5.27
N ARG A 325 20.39 4.47 -6.41
CA ARG A 325 19.46 5.58 -6.55
C ARG A 325 18.11 5.05 -7.01
N PHE A 326 17.06 5.40 -6.28
CA PHE A 326 15.70 4.97 -6.61
C PHE A 326 14.69 5.94 -5.99
N ASN A 327 13.45 5.86 -6.46
CA ASN A 327 12.32 6.53 -5.82
C ASN A 327 11.62 5.55 -4.87
N ALA A 328 11.05 6.09 -3.80
CA ALA A 328 10.34 5.34 -2.78
C ALA A 328 9.06 6.09 -2.37
N ARG A 329 7.95 5.39 -2.13
CA ARG A 329 6.75 5.99 -1.53
C ARG A 329 6.80 5.98 -0.01
N VAL A 330 6.20 6.97 0.63
CA VAL A 330 6.02 7.02 2.09
C VAL A 330 4.77 6.21 2.46
N LEU A 331 4.94 5.00 2.97
CA LEU A 331 3.81 4.13 3.33
C LEU A 331 3.30 4.36 4.74
N LYS A 332 4.16 4.82 5.66
CA LYS A 332 3.76 5.17 7.03
C LYS A 332 4.40 6.48 7.44
N ARG A 333 3.66 7.27 8.20
CA ARG A 333 4.11 8.55 8.76
C ARG A 333 3.68 8.62 10.22
N VAL A 334 4.62 8.91 11.10
CA VAL A 334 4.41 9.08 12.55
C VAL A 334 4.84 10.48 12.94
N ARG A 335 3.92 11.26 13.49
CA ARG A 335 4.16 12.60 13.99
C ARG A 335 4.02 12.61 15.50
N THR A 336 5.01 13.16 16.19
CA THR A 336 4.94 13.36 17.65
C THR A 336 4.91 14.84 17.94
N PHE A 337 3.78 15.32 18.44
CA PHE A 337 3.55 16.71 18.84
C PHE A 337 3.90 16.88 20.32
N GLY A 338 5.16 17.21 20.60
CA GLY A 338 5.64 17.56 21.94
C GLY A 338 6.03 19.04 22.05
N SER A 339 7.11 19.33 22.77
CA SER A 339 7.73 20.68 22.78
C SER A 339 8.19 21.14 21.40
N SER A 340 8.51 20.18 20.53
CA SER A 340 8.69 20.34 19.10
C SER A 340 7.95 19.20 18.38
N VAL A 341 7.66 19.40 17.10
CA VAL A 341 7.08 18.34 16.27
C VAL A 341 8.22 17.56 15.62
N SER A 342 8.29 16.26 15.90
CA SER A 342 9.13 15.32 15.15
C SER A 342 8.28 14.49 14.21
N VAL A 343 8.88 14.10 13.08
CA VAL A 343 8.22 13.28 12.06
C VAL A 343 9.18 12.15 11.69
N SER A 344 8.68 10.93 11.74
CA SER A 344 9.35 9.74 11.20
C SER A 344 8.49 9.15 10.10
N VAL A 345 9.12 8.66 9.03
CA VAL A 345 8.44 8.02 7.91
C VAL A 345 9.03 6.65 7.64
N GLN A 346 8.17 5.70 7.30
CA GLN A 346 8.59 4.43 6.72
C GLN A 346 8.37 4.50 5.21
N LEU A 347 9.44 4.24 4.47
CA LEU A 347 9.38 4.13 3.03
C LEU A 347 8.90 2.75 2.61
N GLU A 348 8.39 2.67 1.39
CA GLU A 348 7.96 1.43 0.78
C GLU A 348 9.07 0.39 0.78
N THR A 349 8.65 -0.86 0.77
CA THR A 349 9.57 -1.97 0.64
C THR A 349 10.18 -1.96 -0.75
N LEU A 350 11.49 -1.82 -0.79
CA LEU A 350 12.26 -1.67 -2.01
C LEU A 350 13.15 -2.88 -2.22
N LYS A 351 13.50 -3.11 -3.47
CA LYS A 351 14.45 -4.16 -3.84
C LYS A 351 15.86 -3.65 -3.63
N GLN A 352 16.69 -4.39 -2.89
CA GLN A 352 18.12 -4.13 -2.97
C GLN A 352 18.57 -4.52 -4.37
N ALA A 353 18.97 -3.55 -5.20
CA ALA A 353 19.25 -3.79 -6.60
C ALA A 353 20.29 -4.90 -6.80
N THR A 354 19.83 -6.05 -7.28
CA THR A 354 20.67 -7.13 -7.81
C THR A 354 20.85 -6.90 -9.31
N ARG A 355 22.04 -7.14 -9.87
CA ARG A 355 22.32 -7.05 -11.32
C ARG A 355 21.68 -8.24 -12.08
N ASP A 356 20.38 -8.48 -11.90
CA ASP A 356 19.65 -9.51 -12.63
C ASP A 356 19.38 -9.00 -14.06
N LYS A 357 20.12 -9.56 -15.02
CA LYS A 357 19.99 -9.26 -16.45
C LYS A 357 19.12 -10.27 -17.19
N SER A 358 18.44 -11.18 -16.47
CA SER A 358 17.61 -12.20 -17.12
C SER A 358 16.45 -11.56 -17.90
N LYS A 359 16.01 -12.23 -18.98
CA LYS A 359 14.88 -11.80 -19.81
C LYS A 359 13.63 -11.50 -18.97
N GLY A 360 13.35 -12.31 -17.95
CA GLY A 360 12.23 -12.09 -17.03
C GLY A 360 12.36 -10.84 -16.17
N ALA A 361 13.56 -10.55 -15.65
CA ALA A 361 13.83 -9.33 -14.89
C ALA A 361 13.75 -8.06 -15.76
N LEU A 362 14.18 -8.15 -17.03
CA LEU A 362 14.08 -7.06 -17.99
C LEU A 362 12.63 -6.80 -18.40
N ILE A 363 11.83 -7.84 -18.64
CA ILE A 363 10.39 -7.73 -18.92
C ILE A 363 9.65 -7.09 -17.74
N ALA A 364 9.93 -7.51 -16.50
CA ALA A 364 9.31 -6.94 -15.31
C ALA A 364 9.61 -5.44 -15.16
N ARG A 365 10.87 -5.02 -15.38
CA ARG A 365 11.28 -3.62 -15.31
C ARG A 365 10.73 -2.78 -16.46
N ALA A 366 10.58 -3.38 -17.63
CA ALA A 366 9.92 -2.76 -18.78
C ALA A 366 8.44 -2.49 -18.50
N ALA A 367 7.73 -3.44 -17.88
CA ALA A 367 6.33 -3.27 -17.51
C ALA A 367 6.09 -2.14 -16.49
N ASP A 368 7.05 -1.85 -15.60
CA ASP A 368 6.96 -0.75 -14.62
C ASP A 368 7.08 0.66 -15.27
N VAL A 369 7.59 0.76 -16.51
CA VAL A 369 7.82 2.04 -17.22
C VAL A 369 6.69 2.37 -18.20
N VAL A 370 5.84 1.39 -18.56
CA VAL A 370 4.72 1.62 -19.48
C VAL A 370 3.51 2.13 -18.70
N THR A 371 3.25 3.44 -18.78
CA THR A 371 1.95 3.99 -18.38
C THR A 371 0.90 3.69 -19.46
N ASP A 372 -0.35 3.45 -19.04
CA ASP A 372 -1.55 3.08 -19.83
C ASP A 372 -1.83 3.89 -21.13
N ALA A 373 -1.06 4.94 -21.42
CA ALA A 373 -1.24 5.81 -22.59
C ALA A 373 -0.48 5.35 -23.86
N GLU A 374 0.41 4.35 -23.79
CA GLU A 374 1.27 3.95 -24.93
C GLU A 374 0.87 2.63 -25.62
N THR A 375 -0.24 2.00 -25.23
CA THR A 375 -0.63 0.64 -25.66
C THR A 375 -1.69 0.60 -26.77
N ASP A 376 -1.95 1.70 -27.48
CA ASP A 376 -2.89 1.70 -28.60
C ASP A 376 -2.31 0.95 -29.82
N GLY A 377 -2.66 -0.34 -29.95
CA GLY A 377 -2.42 -1.15 -31.14
C GLY A 377 -1.07 -1.84 -31.27
N ARG A 378 -0.22 -1.83 -30.23
CA ARG A 378 1.09 -2.50 -30.24
C ARG A 378 1.00 -3.93 -29.69
N THR A 379 1.68 -4.86 -30.34
CA THR A 379 1.86 -6.21 -29.80
C THR A 379 2.75 -6.19 -28.57
N GLU A 380 2.61 -7.16 -27.68
CA GLU A 380 3.44 -7.24 -26.46
C GLU A 380 4.93 -7.35 -26.75
N GLU A 381 5.29 -7.96 -27.87
CA GLU A 381 6.68 -8.08 -28.31
C GLU A 381 7.26 -6.69 -28.63
N GLU A 382 6.46 -5.82 -29.26
CA GLU A 382 6.82 -4.44 -29.56
C GLU A 382 6.88 -3.56 -28.31
N ILE A 383 5.98 -3.76 -27.35
CA ILE A 383 6.00 -3.04 -26.05
C ILE A 383 7.26 -3.43 -25.28
N THR A 384 7.56 -4.74 -25.23
CA THR A 384 8.74 -5.28 -24.54
C THR A 384 10.03 -4.77 -25.17
N GLN A 385 10.16 -4.81 -26.49
CA GLN A 385 11.33 -4.26 -27.19
C GLN A 385 11.49 -2.77 -26.93
N SER A 386 10.40 -2.00 -27.01
CA SER A 386 10.43 -0.54 -26.80
C SER A 386 10.88 -0.16 -25.40
N ALA A 387 10.37 -0.86 -24.38
CA ALA A 387 10.69 -0.59 -23.00
C ALA A 387 12.11 -1.04 -22.63
N VAL A 388 12.61 -2.15 -23.21
CA VAL A 388 14.02 -2.55 -23.10
C VAL A 388 14.92 -1.49 -23.73
N GLN A 389 14.61 -0.99 -24.93
CA GLN A 389 15.39 0.05 -25.61
C GLN A 389 15.39 1.39 -24.83
N ALA A 390 14.24 1.81 -24.30
CA ALA A 390 14.15 3.02 -23.48
C ALA A 390 14.99 2.93 -22.20
N TYR A 391 15.02 1.75 -21.57
CA TYR A 391 15.89 1.49 -20.42
C TYR A 391 17.38 1.56 -20.78
N LEU A 392 17.79 0.96 -21.90
CA LEU A 392 19.19 1.01 -22.37
C LEU A 392 19.65 2.44 -22.64
N ALA A 393 18.81 3.25 -23.28
CA ALA A 393 19.10 4.65 -23.57
C ALA A 393 19.21 5.53 -22.31
N GLN A 394 18.48 5.21 -21.24
CA GLN A 394 18.55 5.95 -19.99
C GLN A 394 19.90 5.77 -19.26
N PHE A 395 20.61 4.68 -19.52
CA PHE A 395 21.85 4.30 -18.83
C PHE A 395 23.08 4.18 -19.75
N ASP A 396 22.96 4.59 -21.02
CA ASP A 396 24.04 4.61 -22.02
C ASP A 396 24.69 3.23 -22.25
N LEU A 397 23.86 2.17 -22.26
CA LEU A 397 24.29 0.78 -22.45
C LEU A 397 23.98 0.32 -23.89
N GLY A 398 24.95 -0.31 -24.56
CA GLY A 398 24.79 -0.84 -25.93
C GLY A 398 24.23 -2.27 -26.00
N GLU A 399 23.63 -2.65 -27.14
CA GLU A 399 23.10 -4.01 -27.38
C GLU A 399 24.17 -5.11 -27.29
N GLU A 400 25.45 -4.77 -27.56
CA GLU A 400 26.57 -5.72 -27.53
C GLU A 400 27.19 -5.93 -26.12
N GLU A 401 26.69 -5.26 -25.07
CA GLU A 401 27.13 -5.51 -23.67
C GLU A 401 26.20 -6.48 -22.89
N PHE A 402 25.45 -7.31 -23.63
CA PHE A 402 24.58 -8.37 -23.13
C PHE A 402 25.09 -9.76 -23.43
#